data_AF-A0AAD3Y527-F1
#
_entry.id   AF-A0AAD3Y527-F1
#
_cell.length_a   1.000
_cell.length_b   1.000
_cell.length_c   1.000
_cell.angle_alpha   90.00
_cell.angle_beta   90.00
_cell.angle_gamma   90.00
#
_symmetry.space_group_name_H-M   'P 1'
#
loop_
_entity.id
_entity.type
_entity.pdbx_description
1 polymer ?
#
loop_
_entity_poly.entity_id
_entity_poly.type
_entity_poly.pdbx_seq_one_letter_code
_entity_poly.pdbx_strand_id
1 'polypeptide(L)'
;MIMGFEVSDQLLGTFVPIVVYWVYSGIYFLLGSFENYRLHPRIDEDEKNLVSKGTVIMGVLLQQTVQAIVAIILFTVVDDSGEAAGEQKASFIVLLGQFFTAMVVLDTWQYFMHRYMHLNKFLYRHIHSQHHRLVVPYAFGALYNHPLEGLILDTIGGAISFLVSGMTPRASIFFFSFATMKTVDDHCGLMLPGNLFHVFFKNNTAYHDIHHQLYGGKYNFSQPFFVLWDRILGTYMPYSVEKRADGGFEARPSKESKDD
;
A
#
# COMPACT_ATOMS: atom_id res chain seq x y z
N MET A 1 2.68 28.52 32.55
CA MET A 1 1.81 28.30 31.38
C MET A 1 2.68 27.61 30.35
N ILE A 2 2.61 26.28 30.25
CA ILE A 2 3.35 25.53 29.24
C ILE A 2 2.60 25.79 27.94
N MET A 3 3.21 26.52 27.00
CA MET A 3 2.72 26.60 25.63
C MET A 3 2.77 25.19 25.06
N GLY A 4 1.64 24.49 25.06
CA GLY A 4 1.50 23.27 24.29
C GLY A 4 1.71 23.63 22.83
N PHE A 5 2.70 23.03 22.18
CA PHE A 5 2.81 23.06 20.73
C PHE A 5 1.61 22.27 20.18
N GLU A 6 0.52 22.95 19.83
CA GLU A 6 -0.56 22.32 19.06
C GLU A 6 -0.06 22.13 17.62
N VAL A 7 0.16 20.88 17.23
CA VAL A 7 0.52 20.52 15.85
C VAL A 7 -0.76 20.53 15.02
N SER A 8 -0.72 21.20 13.87
CA SER A 8 -1.90 21.33 13.01
C SER A 8 -2.31 20.00 12.37
N ASP A 9 -3.61 19.81 12.11
CA ASP A 9 -4.12 18.59 11.47
C ASP A 9 -3.48 18.37 10.09
N GLN A 10 -3.05 19.43 9.39
CA GLN A 10 -2.32 19.33 8.12
C GLN A 10 -0.93 18.70 8.30
N LEU A 11 -0.18 19.14 9.30
CA LEU A 11 1.13 18.57 9.63
C LEU A 11 0.97 17.12 10.09
N LEU A 12 -0.03 16.83 10.92
CA LEU A 12 -0.33 15.47 11.34
C LEU A 12 -0.74 14.58 10.16
N GLY A 13 -1.62 15.06 9.27
CA GLY A 13 -2.03 14.37 8.05
C GLY A 13 -0.88 14.06 7.10
N THR A 14 0.13 14.92 7.06
CA THR A 14 1.32 14.73 6.22
C THR A 14 2.31 13.74 6.85
N PHE A 15 2.62 13.88 8.13
CA PHE A 15 3.74 13.15 8.75
C PHE A 15 3.34 11.90 9.52
N VAL A 16 2.12 11.78 10.06
CA VAL A 16 1.70 10.61 10.82
C VAL A 16 1.72 9.33 9.96
N PRO A 17 1.15 9.30 8.74
CA PRO A 17 1.24 8.11 7.89
C PRO A 17 2.68 7.72 7.55
N ILE A 18 3.59 8.70 7.37
CA ILE A 18 5.03 8.44 7.13
C ILE A 18 5.68 7.79 8.35
N VAL A 19 5.40 8.29 9.56
CA VAL A 19 5.90 7.68 10.79
C VAL A 19 5.36 6.27 10.95
N VAL A 20 4.05 6.07 10.73
CA VAL A 20 3.40 4.76 10.78
C VAL A 20 4.02 3.79 9.77
N TYR A 21 4.31 4.24 8.54
CA TYR A 21 5.00 3.45 7.53
C TYR A 21 6.31 2.87 8.06
N TRP A 22 7.19 3.72 8.59
CA TRP A 22 8.52 3.30 9.04
C TRP A 22 8.47 2.46 10.31
N VAL A 23 7.61 2.80 11.26
CA VAL A 23 7.41 2.00 12.49
C VAL A 23 6.88 0.61 12.13
N TYR A 24 5.83 0.54 11.32
CA TYR A 24 5.19 -0.74 10.97
C TYR A 24 6.10 -1.59 10.08
N SER A 25 6.81 -0.97 9.13
CA SER A 25 7.84 -1.66 8.34
C SER A 25 8.99 -2.18 9.20
N GLY A 26 9.41 -1.41 10.21
CA GLY A 26 10.43 -1.81 11.18
C GLY A 26 10.00 -3.02 12.02
N ILE A 27 8.74 -3.07 12.44
CA ILE A 27 8.16 -4.24 13.12
C ILE A 27 8.26 -5.46 12.21
N TYR A 28 7.81 -5.37 10.96
CA TYR A 28 7.88 -6.48 10.01
C TYR A 28 9.32 -6.90 9.68
N PHE A 29 10.25 -5.95 9.61
CA PHE A 29 11.66 -6.25 9.43
C PHE A 29 12.23 -7.10 10.59
N LEU A 30 11.87 -6.78 11.83
CA LEU A 30 12.26 -7.57 13.01
C LEU A 30 11.60 -8.96 12.99
N LEU A 31 10.30 -9.03 12.69
CA LEU A 31 9.55 -10.29 12.56
C LEU A 31 10.05 -11.14 11.39
N GLY A 32 10.71 -10.53 10.40
CA GLY A 32 11.33 -11.21 9.28
C GLY A 32 12.44 -12.19 9.66
N SER A 33 12.89 -12.19 10.93
CA SER A 33 13.77 -13.22 11.50
C SER A 33 13.08 -14.58 11.71
N PHE A 34 11.74 -14.64 11.69
CA PHE A 34 11.00 -15.89 11.77
C PHE A 34 10.87 -16.56 10.41
N GLU A 35 11.94 -17.23 9.96
CA GLU A 35 12.03 -17.90 8.64
C GLU A 35 10.84 -18.83 8.34
N ASN A 36 10.28 -19.49 9.36
CA ASN A 36 9.13 -20.40 9.23
C ASN A 36 7.82 -19.73 8.80
N TYR A 37 7.75 -18.40 8.78
CA TYR A 37 6.57 -17.66 8.31
C TYR A 37 6.82 -16.91 6.99
N ARG A 38 8.01 -16.97 6.40
CA ARG A 38 8.33 -16.23 5.18
C ARG A 38 7.80 -16.94 3.93
N LEU A 39 7.36 -16.18 2.93
CA LEU A 39 7.05 -16.67 1.57
C LEU A 39 8.31 -16.96 0.74
N HIS A 40 9.40 -16.23 1.01
CA HIS A 40 10.70 -16.42 0.37
C HIS A 40 11.78 -16.50 1.44
N PRO A 41 12.77 -17.39 1.32
CA PRO A 41 13.91 -17.41 2.24
C PRO A 41 14.61 -16.05 2.22
N ARG A 42 15.22 -15.63 3.33
CA ARG A 42 15.87 -14.31 3.38
C ARG A 42 16.97 -14.12 2.33
N ILE A 43 17.70 -15.18 1.99
CA ILE A 43 18.72 -15.14 0.93
C ILE A 43 18.13 -14.76 -0.43
N ASP A 44 16.89 -15.19 -0.73
CA ASP A 44 16.22 -14.81 -1.98
C ASP A 44 15.88 -13.32 -2.00
N GLU A 45 15.50 -12.74 -0.86
CA GLU A 45 15.27 -11.30 -0.73
C GLU A 45 16.56 -10.50 -1.01
N ASP A 46 17.72 -11.01 -0.59
CA ASP A 46 19.01 -10.35 -0.75
C ASP A 46 19.62 -10.57 -2.15
N GLU A 47 19.39 -11.72 -2.78
CA GLU A 47 20.03 -12.10 -4.05
C GLU A 47 19.16 -11.89 -5.30
N LYS A 48 17.82 -12.05 -5.21
CA LYS A 48 16.93 -11.99 -6.38
C LYS A 48 16.45 -10.57 -6.70
N ASN A 49 16.46 -9.68 -5.72
CA ASN A 49 16.09 -8.28 -5.92
C ASN A 49 17.15 -7.53 -6.73
N LEU A 50 16.72 -6.68 -7.66
CA LEU A 50 17.61 -6.02 -8.63
C LEU A 50 18.25 -4.73 -8.08
N VAL A 51 17.94 -4.37 -6.83
CA VAL A 51 18.41 -3.15 -6.17
C VAL A 51 18.71 -3.44 -4.71
N SER A 52 19.69 -2.71 -4.15
CA SER A 52 20.03 -2.84 -2.74
C SER A 52 18.94 -2.25 -1.83
N LYS A 53 18.85 -2.75 -0.59
CA LYS A 53 17.98 -2.19 0.46
C LYS A 53 18.25 -0.70 0.72
N GLY A 54 19.50 -0.27 0.63
CA GLY A 54 19.87 1.15 0.77
C GLY A 54 19.28 2.01 -0.35
N THR A 55 19.33 1.54 -1.61
CA THR A 55 18.68 2.19 -2.76
C THR A 55 17.18 2.30 -2.55
N VAL A 56 16.57 1.26 -1.97
CA VAL A 56 15.14 1.20 -1.71
C VAL A 56 14.72 2.20 -0.63
N ILE A 57 15.43 2.23 0.50
CA ILE A 57 15.22 3.22 1.56
C ILE A 57 15.32 4.64 1.00
N MET A 58 16.35 4.93 0.20
CA MET A 58 16.52 6.27 -0.40
C MET A 58 15.39 6.61 -1.39
N GLY A 59 14.94 5.63 -2.18
CA GLY A 59 13.80 5.80 -3.09
C GLY A 59 12.50 6.12 -2.35
N VAL A 60 12.21 5.37 -1.27
CA VAL A 60 11.03 5.60 -0.43
C VAL A 60 11.09 6.98 0.24
N LEU A 61 12.24 7.35 0.80
CA LEU A 61 12.43 8.68 1.41
C LEU A 61 12.26 9.80 0.39
N LEU A 62 12.77 9.63 -0.84
CA LEU A 62 12.56 10.58 -1.93
C LEU A 62 11.08 10.71 -2.28
N GLN A 63 10.38 9.60 -2.47
CA GLN A 63 8.94 9.60 -2.75
C GLN A 63 8.14 10.29 -1.64
N GLN A 64 8.36 9.92 -0.38
CA GLN A 64 7.69 10.52 0.78
C GLN A 64 8.01 12.03 0.90
N THR A 65 9.24 12.44 0.59
CA THR A 65 9.61 13.86 0.56
C THR A 65 8.84 14.62 -0.52
N VAL A 66 8.77 14.07 -1.74
CA VAL A 66 8.01 14.69 -2.84
C VAL A 66 6.52 14.77 -2.48
N GLN A 67 5.94 13.70 -1.94
CA GLN A 67 4.53 13.67 -1.52
C GLN A 67 4.26 14.67 -0.40
N ALA A 68 5.16 14.80 0.58
CA ALA A 68 5.03 15.77 1.66
C ALA A 68 5.11 17.22 1.14
N ILE A 69 6.03 17.51 0.22
CA ILE A 69 6.13 18.84 -0.42
C ILE A 69 4.84 19.16 -1.19
N VAL A 70 4.33 18.22 -2.00
CA VAL A 70 3.07 18.40 -2.74
C VAL A 70 1.90 18.61 -1.79
N ALA A 71 1.79 17.83 -0.72
CA ALA A 71 0.74 18.00 0.29
C ALA A 71 0.79 19.39 0.92
N ILE A 72 1.96 19.85 1.36
CA ILE A 72 2.14 21.19 1.94
C ILE A 72 1.77 22.29 0.94
N ILE A 73 2.19 22.18 -0.33
CA ILE A 73 1.84 23.16 -1.38
C ILE A 73 0.32 23.19 -1.59
N LEU A 74 -0.32 22.02 -1.75
CA LEU A 74 -1.76 21.94 -1.92
C LEU A 74 -2.51 22.58 -0.75
N PHE A 75 -2.04 22.39 0.49
CA PHE A 75 -2.61 23.08 1.64
C PHE A 75 -2.45 24.59 1.53
N THR A 76 -1.25 25.11 1.25
CA THR A 76 -1.04 26.57 1.14
C THR A 76 -1.89 27.23 0.05
N VAL A 77 -2.26 26.49 -0.99
CA VAL A 77 -3.10 27.01 -2.09
C VAL A 77 -4.60 26.89 -1.78
N VAL A 78 -5.02 25.88 -1.00
CA VAL A 78 -6.43 25.61 -0.70
C VAL A 78 -6.93 26.34 0.56
N ASP A 79 -6.06 26.64 1.52
CA ASP A 79 -6.41 27.29 2.80
C ASP A 79 -6.90 28.75 2.64
N ASP A 80 -6.77 29.33 1.44
CA ASP A 80 -7.34 30.65 1.10
C ASP A 80 -8.86 30.61 0.85
N SER A 81 -9.46 29.42 0.84
CA SER A 81 -10.91 29.20 0.72
C SER A 81 -11.53 28.74 2.05
N GLY A 82 -11.54 29.66 3.02
CA GLY A 82 -12.04 29.36 4.36
C GLY A 82 -13.50 28.89 4.41
N GLU A 83 -13.77 27.92 5.27
CA GLU A 83 -14.99 27.87 6.11
C GLU A 83 -14.75 26.90 7.27
N ALA A 84 -14.73 27.43 8.49
CA ALA A 84 -14.80 26.64 9.71
C ALA A 84 -16.22 26.05 9.84
N ALA A 85 -16.48 24.96 9.12
CA ALA A 85 -17.63 24.11 9.41
C ALA A 85 -17.45 23.58 10.83
N GLY A 86 -18.36 23.92 11.74
CA GLY A 86 -18.30 23.48 13.12
C GLY A 86 -18.09 21.97 13.21
N GLU A 87 -17.08 21.53 13.96
CA GLU A 87 -16.78 20.12 14.22
C GLU A 87 -17.93 19.45 14.97
N GLN A 88 -18.98 19.06 14.27
CA GLN A 88 -19.94 18.11 14.82
C GLN A 88 -19.28 16.73 14.78
N LYS A 89 -19.02 16.16 15.95
CA LYS A 89 -18.45 14.80 16.04
C LYS A 89 -19.35 13.83 15.27
N ALA A 90 -18.84 13.32 14.16
CA ALA A 90 -19.53 12.30 13.38
C ALA A 90 -19.84 11.10 14.29
N SER A 91 -21.04 10.54 14.15
CA SER A 91 -21.38 9.30 14.86
C SER A 91 -20.45 8.17 14.40
N PHE A 92 -20.26 7.16 15.25
CA PHE A 92 -19.42 6.01 14.90
C PHE A 92 -19.87 5.31 13.61
N ILE A 93 -21.18 5.22 13.35
CA ILE A 93 -21.73 4.64 12.12
C ILE A 93 -21.37 5.48 10.89
N VAL A 94 -21.42 6.81 11.02
CA VAL A 94 -21.00 7.71 9.94
C VAL A 94 -19.51 7.53 9.65
N LEU A 95 -18.65 7.48 10.68
CA LEU A 95 -17.21 7.24 10.49
C LEU A 95 -16.93 5.90 9.79
N LEU A 96 -17.64 4.83 10.17
CA LEU A 96 -17.53 3.53 9.49
C LEU A 96 -17.95 3.62 8.01
N GLY A 97 -19.04 4.32 7.71
CA GLY A 97 -19.48 4.56 6.35
C GLY A 97 -18.46 5.35 5.53
N GLN A 98 -17.87 6.40 6.13
CA GLN A 98 -16.83 7.21 5.49
C GLN A 98 -15.57 6.37 5.21
N PHE A 99 -15.12 5.56 6.18
CA PHE A 99 -13.98 4.66 6.01
C PHE A 99 -14.25 3.63 4.91
N PHE A 100 -15.42 3.01 4.90
CA PHE A 100 -15.78 2.03 3.87
C PHE A 100 -15.82 2.67 2.48
N THR A 101 -16.47 3.84 2.34
CA THR A 101 -16.47 4.61 1.09
C THR A 101 -15.04 4.93 0.64
N ALA A 102 -14.20 5.38 1.56
CA ALA A 102 -12.80 5.69 1.27
C ALA A 102 -12.01 4.47 0.80
N MET A 103 -12.21 3.29 1.41
CA MET A 103 -11.61 2.03 0.97
C MET A 103 -12.02 1.69 -0.46
N VAL A 104 -13.33 1.73 -0.77
CA VAL A 104 -13.85 1.40 -2.11
C VAL A 104 -13.32 2.36 -3.17
N VAL A 105 -13.30 3.66 -2.87
CA VAL A 105 -12.78 4.69 -3.80
C VAL A 105 -11.29 4.52 -4.04
N LEU A 106 -10.51 4.31 -2.96
CA LEU A 106 -9.06 4.12 -3.06
C LEU A 106 -8.72 2.85 -3.85
N ASP A 107 -9.36 1.72 -3.53
CA ASP A 107 -9.19 0.45 -4.26
C ASP A 107 -9.52 0.59 -5.74
N THR A 108 -10.57 1.33 -6.06
CA THR A 108 -10.99 1.57 -7.44
C THR A 108 -9.90 2.34 -8.19
N TRP A 109 -9.45 3.47 -7.64
CA TRP A 109 -8.40 4.27 -8.25
C TRP A 109 -7.11 3.47 -8.44
N GLN A 110 -6.66 2.82 -7.37
CA GLN A 110 -5.44 2.02 -7.33
C GLN A 110 -5.47 0.89 -8.35
N TYR A 111 -6.55 0.11 -8.39
CA TYR A 111 -6.69 -0.99 -9.36
C TYR A 111 -6.54 -0.49 -10.80
N PHE A 112 -7.31 0.53 -11.19
CA PHE A 112 -7.32 0.98 -12.59
C PHE A 112 -5.99 1.62 -12.99
N MET A 113 -5.35 2.38 -12.10
CA MET A 113 -4.04 2.98 -12.37
C MET A 113 -2.92 1.96 -12.39
N HIS A 114 -2.90 1.04 -11.44
CA HIS A 114 -1.93 -0.04 -11.39
C HIS A 114 -2.01 -0.91 -12.65
N ARG A 115 -3.23 -1.37 -13.01
CA ARG A 115 -3.45 -2.14 -14.24
C ARG A 115 -3.07 -1.34 -15.49
N TYR A 116 -3.42 -0.05 -15.56
CA TYR A 116 -3.05 0.78 -16.70
C TYR A 116 -1.54 0.93 -16.85
N MET A 117 -0.80 1.08 -15.75
CA MET A 117 0.66 1.15 -15.77
C MET A 117 1.30 -0.15 -16.26
N HIS A 118 0.70 -1.31 -15.97
CA HIS A 118 1.13 -2.58 -16.53
C HIS A 118 0.82 -2.74 -18.02
N LEU A 119 -0.38 -2.34 -18.45
CA LEU A 119 -0.82 -2.50 -19.84
C LEU A 119 -0.11 -1.51 -20.79
N ASN A 120 0.20 -0.31 -20.31
CA ASN A 120 0.91 0.70 -21.07
C ASN A 120 2.42 0.45 -21.04
N LYS A 121 2.99 0.01 -22.18
CA LYS A 121 4.43 -0.31 -22.30
C LYS A 121 5.37 0.83 -21.89
N PHE A 122 4.99 2.08 -22.15
CA PHE A 122 5.80 3.24 -21.78
C PHE A 122 5.81 3.43 -20.26
N LEU A 123 4.63 3.45 -19.64
CA LEU A 123 4.49 3.60 -18.19
C LEU A 123 5.14 2.43 -17.45
N TYR A 124 4.94 1.20 -17.91
CA TYR A 124 5.63 0.05 -17.34
C TYR A 124 7.15 0.22 -17.39
N ARG A 125 7.71 0.44 -18.59
CA ARG A 125 9.17 0.45 -18.78
C ARG A 125 9.88 1.58 -18.04
N HIS A 126 9.25 2.73 -17.85
CA HIS A 126 9.93 3.92 -17.30
C HIS A 126 9.48 4.32 -15.90
N ILE A 127 8.33 3.82 -15.44
CA ILE A 127 7.75 4.19 -14.15
C ILE A 127 7.60 2.92 -13.31
N HIS A 128 6.62 2.07 -13.66
CA HIS A 128 6.19 0.98 -12.79
C HIS A 128 7.20 -0.18 -12.66
N SER A 129 8.04 -0.40 -13.67
CA SER A 129 9.12 -1.40 -13.60
C SER A 129 10.16 -1.08 -12.52
N GLN A 130 10.24 0.16 -12.01
CA GLN A 130 11.07 0.48 -10.86
C GLN A 130 10.61 -0.30 -9.62
N HIS A 131 9.29 -0.34 -9.39
CA HIS A 131 8.69 -1.09 -8.29
C HIS A 131 8.96 -2.59 -8.43
N HIS A 132 8.79 -3.13 -9.65
CA HIS A 132 9.07 -4.53 -9.99
C HIS A 132 10.56 -4.91 -10.01
N ARG A 133 11.48 -3.99 -9.67
CA ARG A 133 12.87 -4.37 -9.33
C ARG A 133 12.93 -5.17 -8.02
N LEU A 134 11.89 -5.07 -7.20
CA LEU A 134 11.66 -5.90 -6.03
C LEU A 134 10.90 -7.16 -6.45
N VAL A 135 11.64 -8.17 -6.92
CA VAL A 135 11.08 -9.47 -7.31
C VAL A 135 10.57 -10.25 -6.10
N VAL A 136 11.23 -10.10 -4.95
CA VAL A 136 10.82 -10.65 -3.66
C VAL A 136 10.39 -9.48 -2.78
N PRO A 137 9.08 -9.23 -2.63
CA PRO A 137 8.57 -8.12 -1.82
C PRO A 137 8.99 -8.23 -0.35
N TYR A 138 9.21 -7.07 0.27
CA TYR A 138 9.42 -6.92 1.70
C TYR A 138 8.85 -5.60 2.22
N ALA A 139 8.61 -5.52 3.52
CA ALA A 139 7.77 -4.49 4.16
C ALA A 139 8.13 -3.03 3.80
N PHE A 140 9.38 -2.62 3.99
CA PHE A 140 9.80 -1.23 3.67
C PHE A 140 10.03 -0.98 2.18
N GLY A 141 9.86 -1.99 1.32
CA GLY A 141 9.84 -1.87 -0.14
C GLY A 141 8.46 -1.50 -0.70
N ALA A 142 7.41 -1.47 0.15
CA ALA A 142 6.03 -1.24 -0.25
C ALA A 142 5.80 0.09 -0.98
N LEU A 143 6.55 1.14 -0.61
CA LEU A 143 6.53 2.44 -1.27
C LEU A 143 7.82 2.70 -2.06
N TYR A 144 8.49 1.66 -2.56
CA TYR A 144 9.58 1.84 -3.52
C TYR A 144 9.01 1.93 -4.92
N ASN A 145 8.56 3.12 -5.32
CA ASN A 145 8.09 3.38 -6.66
C ASN A 145 8.74 4.64 -7.26
N HIS A 146 8.54 4.86 -8.55
CA HIS A 146 9.00 6.10 -9.18
C HIS A 146 8.18 7.28 -8.62
N PRO A 147 8.74 8.46 -8.27
CA PRO A 147 7.99 9.51 -7.59
C PRO A 147 6.68 9.93 -8.30
N LEU A 148 6.66 9.94 -9.63
CA LEU A 148 5.44 10.19 -10.42
C LEU A 148 4.36 9.11 -10.20
N GLU A 149 4.75 7.87 -9.99
CA GLU A 149 3.83 6.78 -9.62
C GLU A 149 3.19 7.05 -8.27
N GLY A 150 3.99 7.33 -7.24
CA GLY A 150 3.48 7.67 -5.91
C GLY A 150 2.56 8.90 -5.92
N LEU A 151 2.80 9.88 -6.80
CA LEU A 151 1.87 11.00 -6.97
C LEU A 151 0.55 10.57 -7.62
N ILE A 152 0.60 9.78 -8.69
CA ILE A 152 -0.60 9.36 -9.43
C ILE A 152 -1.42 8.36 -8.61
N LEU A 153 -0.79 7.34 -8.04
CA LEU A 153 -1.49 6.29 -7.29
C LEU A 153 -1.88 6.80 -5.90
N ASP A 154 -0.92 7.24 -5.09
CA ASP A 154 -1.17 7.50 -3.66
C ASP A 154 -1.71 8.90 -3.42
N THR A 155 -1.08 9.95 -3.97
CA THR A 155 -1.51 11.34 -3.70
C THR A 155 -2.86 11.64 -4.33
N ILE A 156 -3.03 11.37 -5.63
CA ILE A 156 -4.33 11.62 -6.30
C ILE A 156 -5.40 10.65 -5.81
N GLY A 157 -5.08 9.35 -5.66
CA GLY A 157 -6.03 8.37 -5.15
C GLY A 157 -6.47 8.66 -3.73
N GLY A 158 -5.54 9.06 -2.86
CA GLY A 158 -5.81 9.52 -1.51
C GLY A 158 -6.67 10.79 -1.48
N ALA A 159 -6.34 11.80 -2.29
CA ALA A 159 -7.14 13.02 -2.36
C ALA A 159 -8.58 12.75 -2.81
N ILE A 160 -8.80 11.91 -3.83
CA ILE A 160 -10.14 11.53 -4.29
C ILE A 160 -10.89 10.76 -3.19
N SER A 161 -10.22 9.80 -2.54
CA SER A 161 -10.79 9.04 -1.42
C SER A 161 -11.21 9.93 -0.24
N PHE A 162 -10.36 10.91 0.13
CA PHE A 162 -10.65 11.90 1.16
C PHE A 162 -11.88 12.76 0.78
N LEU A 163 -11.90 13.33 -0.42
CA LEU A 163 -12.98 14.21 -0.87
C LEU A 163 -14.32 13.47 -0.99
N VAL A 164 -14.34 12.28 -1.59
CA VAL A 164 -15.58 11.52 -1.84
C VAL A 164 -16.17 10.95 -0.55
N SER A 165 -15.32 10.54 0.40
CA SER A 165 -15.80 10.03 1.69
C SER A 165 -16.36 11.13 2.59
N GLY A 166 -16.01 12.39 2.37
CA GLY A 166 -16.43 13.51 3.21
C GLY A 166 -15.92 13.42 4.65
N MET A 167 -14.83 12.67 4.88
CA MET A 167 -14.23 12.53 6.19
C MET A 167 -13.53 13.82 6.62
N THR A 168 -13.42 14.06 7.93
CA THR A 168 -12.67 15.20 8.45
C THR A 168 -11.15 14.97 8.26
N PRO A 169 -10.32 16.04 8.26
CA PRO A 169 -8.86 15.88 8.27
C PRO A 169 -8.36 14.97 9.39
N ARG A 170 -8.98 15.02 10.58
CA ARG A 170 -8.63 14.11 11.68
C ARG A 170 -8.97 12.66 11.38
N ALA A 171 -10.15 12.38 10.83
CA ALA A 171 -10.53 11.02 10.45
C ALA A 171 -9.62 10.48 9.34
N SER A 172 -9.15 11.36 8.43
CA SER A 172 -8.24 10.97 7.34
C SER A 172 -6.85 10.58 7.83
N ILE A 173 -6.33 11.19 8.89
CA ILE A 173 -5.08 10.74 9.54
C ILE A 173 -5.17 9.26 9.91
N PHE A 174 -6.27 8.84 10.57
CA PHE A 174 -6.48 7.45 10.95
C PHE A 174 -6.67 6.54 9.74
N PHE A 175 -7.47 6.97 8.76
CA PHE A 175 -7.72 6.19 7.55
C PHE A 175 -6.45 5.95 6.75
N PHE A 176 -5.66 6.99 6.47
CA PHE A 176 -4.43 6.85 5.70
C PHE A 176 -3.34 6.11 6.48
N SER A 177 -3.27 6.27 7.81
CA SER A 177 -2.39 5.41 8.63
C SER A 177 -2.77 3.94 8.52
N PHE A 178 -4.07 3.63 8.54
CA PHE A 178 -4.58 2.27 8.35
C PHE A 178 -4.29 1.73 6.95
N ALA A 179 -4.51 2.52 5.90
CA ALA A 179 -4.17 2.15 4.53
C ALA A 179 -2.67 1.91 4.36
N THR A 180 -1.82 2.76 4.93
CA THR A 180 -0.36 2.58 4.94
C THR A 180 0.04 1.28 5.62
N MET A 181 -0.52 0.96 6.79
CA MET A 181 -0.26 -0.34 7.45
C MET A 181 -0.67 -1.49 6.54
N LYS A 182 -1.83 -1.41 5.88
CA LYS A 182 -2.30 -2.43 4.94
C LYS A 182 -1.35 -2.61 3.76
N THR A 183 -0.87 -1.54 3.13
CA THR A 183 0.09 -1.62 2.02
C THR A 183 1.42 -2.26 2.46
N VAL A 184 1.92 -1.91 3.65
CA VAL A 184 3.14 -2.54 4.21
C VAL A 184 2.90 -4.03 4.51
N ASP A 185 1.73 -4.39 5.03
CA ASP A 185 1.31 -5.77 5.29
C ASP A 185 1.29 -6.60 4.00
N ASP A 186 0.72 -6.05 2.92
CA ASP A 186 0.66 -6.71 1.60
C ASP A 186 2.05 -6.94 0.99
N HIS A 187 3.03 -6.13 1.34
CA HIS A 187 4.41 -6.31 0.89
C HIS A 187 5.30 -7.08 1.86
N CYS A 188 4.83 -7.43 3.06
CA CYS A 188 5.75 -7.84 4.12
C CYS A 188 6.47 -9.18 3.89
N GLY A 189 5.92 -10.05 3.04
CA GLY A 189 6.46 -11.37 2.73
C GLY A 189 6.22 -12.40 3.84
N LEU A 190 5.41 -12.09 4.87
CA LEU A 190 5.19 -12.94 6.04
C LEU A 190 3.74 -13.44 6.17
N MET A 191 3.59 -14.76 6.26
CA MET A 191 2.34 -15.45 6.61
C MET A 191 2.24 -15.66 8.12
N LEU A 192 2.09 -14.57 8.89
CA LEU A 192 2.01 -14.63 10.35
C LEU A 192 0.67 -15.23 10.84
N PRO A 193 0.69 -16.12 11.84
CA PRO A 193 -0.54 -16.67 12.41
C PRO A 193 -1.31 -15.58 13.15
N GLY A 194 -2.62 -15.49 12.89
CA GLY A 194 -3.49 -14.50 13.54
C GLY A 194 -3.34 -13.07 13.02
N ASN A 195 -2.65 -12.85 11.88
CA ASN A 195 -2.65 -11.54 11.24
C ASN A 195 -4.08 -11.10 10.91
N LEU A 196 -4.56 -10.04 11.57
CA LEU A 196 -5.92 -9.53 11.45
C LEU A 196 -6.21 -9.04 10.02
N PHE A 197 -5.23 -8.47 9.32
CA PHE A 197 -5.44 -8.06 7.93
C PHE A 197 -5.75 -9.26 7.04
N HIS A 198 -5.03 -10.37 7.21
CA HIS A 198 -5.28 -11.60 6.44
C HIS A 198 -6.64 -12.25 6.77
N VAL A 199 -7.21 -11.97 7.96
CA VAL A 199 -8.55 -12.45 8.36
C VAL A 199 -9.65 -11.64 7.67
N PHE A 200 -9.51 -10.32 7.63
CA PHE A 200 -10.55 -9.44 7.09
C PHE A 200 -10.43 -9.18 5.59
N PHE A 201 -9.22 -9.25 5.03
CA PHE A 201 -8.93 -8.90 3.65
C PHE A 201 -8.27 -10.06 2.91
N LYS A 202 -8.82 -10.37 1.73
CA LYS A 202 -8.25 -11.37 0.82
C LYS A 202 -7.04 -10.85 0.05
N ASN A 203 -6.93 -9.53 -0.07
CA ASN A 203 -5.71 -8.89 -0.49
C ASN A 203 -4.73 -8.99 0.67
N ASN A 204 -3.61 -9.67 0.47
CA ASN A 204 -2.63 -10.00 1.50
C ASN A 204 -1.27 -10.23 0.84
N THR A 205 -0.26 -10.57 1.65
CA THR A 205 1.09 -10.74 1.13
C THR A 205 1.27 -11.86 0.10
N ALA A 206 0.55 -12.98 0.20
CA ALA A 206 0.62 -14.03 -0.81
C ALA A 206 -0.05 -13.61 -2.13
N TYR A 207 -1.16 -12.90 -2.06
CA TYR A 207 -1.84 -12.34 -3.23
C TYR A 207 -0.92 -11.40 -4.01
N HIS A 208 -0.23 -10.51 -3.30
CA HIS A 208 0.67 -9.52 -3.89
C HIS A 208 2.00 -10.14 -4.33
N ASP A 209 2.51 -11.15 -3.62
CA ASP A 209 3.68 -11.91 -4.06
C ASP A 209 3.46 -12.57 -5.43
N ILE A 210 2.29 -13.19 -5.65
CA ILE A 210 1.92 -13.77 -6.96
C ILE A 210 2.00 -12.73 -8.08
N HIS A 211 1.67 -11.47 -7.81
CA HIS A 211 1.77 -10.39 -8.78
C HIS A 211 3.23 -10.04 -9.14
N HIS A 212 4.13 -10.03 -8.16
CA HIS A 212 5.57 -9.76 -8.35
C HIS A 212 6.36 -10.91 -8.99
N GLN A 213 5.82 -12.14 -8.98
CA GLN A 213 6.43 -13.26 -9.67
C GLN A 213 6.48 -13.02 -11.20
N LEU A 214 7.41 -13.69 -11.90
CA LEU A 214 7.72 -13.44 -13.32
C LEU A 214 6.51 -13.46 -14.28
N TYR A 215 5.50 -14.29 -14.00
CA TYR A 215 4.27 -14.37 -14.79
C TYR A 215 3.10 -13.55 -14.19
N GLY A 216 3.31 -12.99 -13.01
CA GLY A 216 2.32 -12.32 -12.17
C GLY A 216 1.87 -10.96 -12.67
N GLY A 217 2.71 -10.24 -13.43
CA GLY A 217 2.44 -8.88 -13.91
C GLY A 217 1.28 -8.73 -14.90
N LYS A 218 0.45 -9.76 -15.08
CA LYS A 218 -0.82 -9.76 -15.83
C LYS A 218 -2.05 -9.89 -14.92
N TYR A 219 -1.86 -10.10 -13.62
CA TYR A 219 -2.90 -10.48 -12.67
C TYR A 219 -2.73 -9.76 -11.32
N ASN A 220 -3.78 -9.82 -10.49
CA ASN A 220 -3.76 -9.39 -9.10
C ASN A 220 -3.38 -7.90 -8.90
N PHE A 221 -3.99 -6.99 -9.66
CA PHE A 221 -3.67 -5.56 -9.63
C PHE A 221 -4.29 -4.79 -8.45
N SER A 222 -5.32 -5.32 -7.81
CA SER A 222 -6.07 -4.63 -6.76
C SER A 222 -5.17 -4.39 -5.56
N GLN A 223 -5.30 -3.21 -4.97
CA GLN A 223 -4.64 -2.81 -3.72
C GLN A 223 -5.37 -1.58 -3.14
N PRO A 224 -5.35 -1.37 -1.81
CA PRO A 224 -4.77 -2.26 -0.80
C PRO A 224 -5.79 -3.21 -0.12
N PHE A 225 -7.12 -3.04 -0.26
CA PHE A 225 -8.06 -3.74 0.63
C PHE A 225 -8.70 -4.99 0.03
N PHE A 226 -9.38 -4.86 -1.10
CA PHE A 226 -10.22 -5.88 -1.70
C PHE A 226 -9.61 -6.40 -2.99
N VAL A 227 -9.96 -7.64 -3.36
CA VAL A 227 -9.60 -8.24 -4.67
C VAL A 227 -10.75 -8.10 -5.69
N LEU A 228 -11.65 -7.15 -5.43
CA LEU A 228 -12.96 -7.05 -6.09
C LEU A 228 -12.81 -6.83 -7.60
N TRP A 229 -11.99 -5.86 -7.99
CA TRP A 229 -11.84 -5.49 -9.40
C TRP A 229 -11.14 -6.57 -10.22
N ASP A 230 -10.16 -7.26 -9.64
CA ASP A 230 -9.56 -8.43 -10.29
C ASP A 230 -10.57 -9.54 -10.56
N ARG A 231 -11.53 -9.75 -9.65
CA ARG A 231 -12.60 -10.74 -9.86
C ARG A 231 -13.61 -10.28 -10.90
N ILE A 232 -14.01 -9.01 -10.87
CA ILE A 232 -14.98 -8.46 -11.83
C ILE A 232 -14.42 -8.48 -13.25
N LEU A 233 -13.14 -8.15 -13.41
CA LEU A 233 -12.52 -7.94 -14.73
C LEU A 233 -11.64 -9.10 -15.19
N GLY A 234 -11.72 -10.24 -14.51
CA GLY A 234 -11.02 -11.47 -14.91
C GLY A 234 -9.50 -11.40 -14.82
N THR A 235 -8.95 -10.55 -13.94
CA THR A 235 -7.50 -10.45 -13.71
C THR A 235 -7.06 -11.06 -12.38
N TYR A 236 -7.96 -11.75 -11.67
CA TYR A 236 -7.61 -12.50 -10.46
C TYR A 236 -6.90 -13.79 -10.82
N MET A 237 -5.70 -14.00 -10.29
CA MET A 237 -4.98 -15.28 -10.33
C MET A 237 -5.21 -16.04 -9.02
N PRO A 238 -5.96 -17.17 -9.05
CA PRO A 238 -6.09 -18.03 -7.88
C PRO A 238 -4.73 -18.63 -7.49
N TYR A 239 -4.50 -18.81 -6.21
CA TYR A 239 -3.23 -19.33 -5.68
C TYR A 239 -3.45 -20.21 -4.43
N SER A 240 -2.50 -21.11 -4.19
CA SER A 240 -2.33 -21.85 -2.94
C SER A 240 -1.13 -21.28 -2.17
N VAL A 241 -1.18 -21.37 -0.84
CA VAL A 241 -0.01 -21.14 0.03
C VAL A 241 0.40 -22.49 0.58
N GLU A 242 1.56 -22.97 0.14
CA GLU A 242 2.09 -24.29 0.47
C GLU A 242 3.23 -24.16 1.48
N LYS A 243 3.38 -25.12 2.38
CA LYS A 243 4.57 -25.19 3.25
C LYS A 243 5.75 -25.73 2.46
N ARG A 244 6.91 -25.09 2.59
CA ARG A 244 8.15 -25.59 1.98
C ARG A 244 8.81 -26.66 2.86
N ALA A 245 9.60 -27.53 2.23
CA ALA A 245 10.29 -28.62 2.92
C ALA A 245 11.38 -28.13 3.89
N ASP A 246 11.98 -26.98 3.61
CA ASP A 246 13.01 -26.31 4.40
C ASP A 246 12.46 -25.34 5.46
N GLY A 247 11.12 -25.26 5.58
CA GLY A 247 10.44 -24.31 6.46
C GLY A 247 10.00 -23.04 5.71
N GLY A 248 8.97 -22.39 6.24
CA GLY A 248 8.31 -21.27 5.57
C GLY A 248 7.19 -21.71 4.64
N PHE A 249 6.79 -20.78 3.79
CA PHE A 249 5.69 -20.91 2.84
C PHE A 249 6.14 -20.56 1.42
N GLU A 250 5.29 -20.87 0.45
CA GLU A 250 5.43 -20.46 -0.95
C GLU A 250 4.04 -20.21 -1.52
N ALA A 251 3.83 -19.06 -2.18
CA ALA A 251 2.59 -18.77 -2.89
C ALA A 251 2.70 -19.28 -4.34
N ARG A 252 1.80 -20.17 -4.75
CA ARG A 252 1.80 -20.77 -6.10
C ARG A 252 0.48 -20.55 -6.81
N PRO A 253 0.48 -20.17 -8.10
CA PRO A 253 -0.75 -20.14 -8.89
C PRO A 253 -1.41 -21.52 -8.91
N SER A 254 -2.74 -21.53 -8.80
CA SER A 254 -3.50 -22.75 -8.97
C SER A 254 -3.46 -23.20 -10.42
N LYS A 255 -3.31 -24.50 -10.67
CA LYS A 255 -3.14 -25.10 -12.01
C LYS A 255 -4.32 -24.90 -12.96
N GLU A 256 -5.46 -24.41 -12.48
CA GLU A 256 -6.68 -24.20 -13.27
C GLU A 256 -6.61 -22.99 -14.23
N SER A 257 -5.56 -22.16 -14.19
CA SER A 257 -5.48 -20.94 -15.01
C SER A 257 -4.86 -21.11 -16.41
N LYS A 258 -4.66 -22.35 -16.90
CA LYS A 258 -4.10 -22.58 -18.24
C LYS A 258 -5.13 -22.72 -19.36
N ASP A 259 -6.41 -22.87 -19.03
CA ASP A 259 -7.45 -23.20 -20.01
C ASP A 259 -8.61 -22.20 -19.95
N ASP A 260 -8.38 -20.94 -20.35
CA ASP A 260 -9.41 -20.01 -20.84
C ASP A 260 -8.81 -19.01 -21.85
#